data_AF-D7E551-F1
#
_entry.id   AF-D7E551-F1
#
_cell.length_a   1.000
_cell.length_b   1.000
_cell.length_c   1.000
_cell.angle_alpha   90.00
_cell.angle_beta   90.00
_cell.angle_gamma   90.00
#
_symmetry.space_group_name_H-M   'P 1'
#
loop_
_entity.id
_entity.type
_entity.pdbx_description
1 polymer ?
#
loop_
_entity_poly.entity_id
_entity_poly.type
_entity_poly.pdbx_seq_one_letter_code
_entity_poly.pdbx_strand_id
1 'polypeptide(L)'
;MSLVTQNHSPTNGLNLVLLGIPQSCLLQIGTASMLLLLIAEKATSKGLIALGEASEEVFRGDRLPILHFPDPQDQQELNQS
;
A
#
# COMPACT_ATOMS: atom_id res chain seq x y z
N MET A 1 -4.68 63.85 9.79
CA MET A 1 -4.08 62.80 8.94
C MET A 1 -3.92 61.57 9.81
N SER A 2 -4.82 60.58 9.70
CA SER A 2 -4.81 59.41 10.57
C SER A 2 -4.13 58.25 9.85
N LEU A 3 -3.05 57.74 10.44
CA LEU A 3 -2.29 56.61 9.92
C LEU A 3 -3.11 55.33 10.15
N VAL A 4 -3.65 54.76 9.07
CA VAL A 4 -4.22 53.42 9.10
C VAL A 4 -3.05 52.43 9.13
N THR A 5 -2.73 51.93 10.32
CA THR A 5 -1.84 50.78 10.48
C THR A 5 -2.58 49.54 10.03
N GLN A 6 -2.34 49.10 8.80
CA GLN A 6 -2.80 47.80 8.33
C GLN A 6 -2.01 46.69 9.03
N ASN A 7 -2.67 46.03 9.99
CA ASN A 7 -2.18 44.78 10.57
C ASN A 7 -2.32 43.68 9.50
N HIS A 8 -1.26 43.45 8.73
CA HIS A 8 -1.17 42.34 7.81
C HIS A 8 -1.02 41.04 8.61
N SER A 9 -2.12 40.31 8.81
CA SER A 9 -2.09 38.96 9.38
C SER A 9 -1.52 37.99 8.33
N PRO A 10 -0.36 37.35 8.56
CA PRO A 10 0.18 36.37 7.62
C PRO A 10 -0.51 35.02 7.86
N THR A 11 -1.76 34.88 7.44
CA THR A 11 -2.44 33.57 7.45
C THR A 11 -2.05 32.78 6.20
N ASN A 12 -0.76 32.42 6.07
CA ASN A 12 -0.20 31.75 4.88
C ASN A 12 -0.17 30.20 5.00
N GLY A 13 -1.05 29.59 5.79
CA GLY A 13 -1.07 28.14 6.04
C GLY A 13 -2.45 27.51 5.94
N LEU A 14 -2.52 26.27 5.46
CA LEU A 14 -3.75 25.48 5.38
C LEU A 14 -4.03 24.88 6.77
N ASN A 15 -5.15 25.24 7.38
CA ASN A 15 -5.56 24.74 8.69
C ASN A 15 -6.47 23.51 8.50
N LEU A 16 -5.87 22.33 8.33
CA LEU A 16 -6.62 21.08 8.26
C LEU A 16 -6.94 20.64 9.69
N VAL A 17 -7.94 21.22 10.36
CA VAL A 17 -8.64 20.87 11.64
C VAL A 17 -7.77 20.39 12.84
N LEU A 18 -6.77 19.54 12.61
CA LEU A 18 -5.78 18.96 13.52
C LEU A 18 -4.31 19.30 13.17
N LEU A 19 -3.95 19.64 11.91
CA LEU A 19 -2.59 20.00 11.51
C LEU A 19 -2.52 21.37 10.82
N GLY A 20 -1.75 22.29 11.40
CA GLY A 20 -1.35 23.54 10.75
C GLY A 20 -0.13 23.31 9.87
N ILE A 21 -0.33 23.04 8.58
CA ILE A 21 0.76 22.73 7.65
C ILE A 21 1.08 23.98 6.80
N PRO A 22 2.35 24.40 6.72
CA PRO A 22 2.76 25.47 5.82
C PRO A 22 2.56 25.04 4.37
N GLN A 23 1.98 25.92 3.54
CA GLN A 23 1.63 25.61 2.15
C GLN A 23 2.81 25.11 1.31
N SER A 24 4.02 25.63 1.56
CA SER A 24 5.26 25.21 0.89
C SER A 24 5.59 23.74 1.14
N CYS A 25 5.30 23.21 2.33
CA CYS A 25 5.54 21.82 2.69
C CYS A 25 4.61 20.87 1.91
N LEU A 26 3.32 21.19 1.83
CA LEU A 26 2.37 20.41 1.02
C LEU A 26 2.75 20.42 -0.46
N LEU A 27 3.17 21.57 -0.97
CA LEU A 27 3.60 21.69 -2.35
C LEU A 27 4.84 20.82 -2.61
N GLN A 28 5.82 20.86 -1.72
CA GLN A 28 7.04 20.05 -1.82
C GLN A 28 6.76 18.55 -1.72
N ILE A 29 5.95 18.10 -0.75
CA ILE A 29 5.56 16.69 -0.63
C ILE A 29 4.76 16.23 -1.86
N GLY A 30 3.82 17.06 -2.33
CA GLY A 30 3.03 16.74 -3.53
C GLY A 30 3.91 16.61 -4.76
N THR A 31 4.83 17.55 -4.97
CA THR A 31 5.77 17.51 -6.10
C THR A 31 6.75 16.34 -5.99
N ALA A 32 7.32 16.08 -4.81
CA ALA A 32 8.22 14.96 -4.57
C ALA A 32 7.52 13.61 -4.77
N SER A 33 6.29 13.47 -4.24
CA SER A 33 5.46 12.27 -4.43
C SER A 33 5.14 12.05 -5.91
N MET A 34 4.86 13.13 -6.66
CA MET A 34 4.54 13.00 -8.07
C MET A 34 5.77 12.64 -8.92
N LEU A 35 6.93 13.24 -8.63
CA LEU A 35 8.19 12.84 -9.24
C LEU A 35 8.52 11.37 -8.94
N LEU A 36 8.38 10.96 -7.69
CA LEU A 36 8.58 9.58 -7.27
C LEU A 36 7.65 8.63 -8.01
N LEU A 37 6.37 8.99 -8.19
CA LEU A 37 5.40 8.19 -8.93
C LEU A 37 5.82 8.00 -10.41
N LEU A 38 6.23 9.08 -11.07
CA LEU A 38 6.70 9.02 -12.46
C LEU A 38 7.98 8.17 -12.61
N ILE A 39 8.86 8.19 -11.61
CA ILE A 39 10.06 7.34 -11.58
C ILE A 39 9.68 5.88 -11.31
N ALA A 40 8.76 5.64 -10.37
CA ALA A 40 8.29 4.30 -10.01
C ALA A 40 7.60 3.61 -11.19
N GLU A 41 6.86 4.34 -12.04
CA GLU A 41 6.27 3.81 -13.28
C GLU A 41 7.30 3.11 -14.17
N LYS A 42 8.49 3.70 -14.31
CA LYS A 42 9.58 3.12 -15.11
C LYS A 42 10.12 1.83 -14.50
N ALA A 43 10.14 1.73 -13.18
CA ALA A 43 10.75 0.61 -12.44
C ALA A 43 9.76 -0.53 -12.12
N THR A 44 8.46 -0.25 -12.07
CA THR A 44 7.43 -1.19 -11.61
C THR A 44 7.19 -2.33 -12.59
N SER A 45 7.39 -2.12 -13.90
CA SER A 45 7.06 -3.10 -14.94
C SER A 45 7.68 -4.49 -14.71
N LYS A 46 9.00 -4.56 -14.51
CA LYS A 46 9.70 -5.84 -14.26
C LYS A 46 9.36 -6.44 -12.90
N GLY A 47 9.15 -5.58 -11.90
CA GLY A 47 8.77 -6.03 -10.55
C GLY A 47 7.38 -6.65 -10.52
N LEU A 48 6.42 -6.07 -11.25
CA LEU A 48 5.05 -6.58 -11.30
C LEU A 48 4.95 -7.89 -12.10
N ILE A 49 5.77 -8.04 -13.15
CA ILE A 49 5.88 -9.30 -13.90
C ILE A 49 6.44 -10.40 -13.00
N ALA A 50 7.58 -10.16 -12.34
CA ALA A 50 8.19 -11.15 -11.44
C ALA A 50 7.27 -11.47 -10.23
N LEU A 51 6.56 -10.47 -9.70
CA LEU A 51 5.58 -10.66 -8.65
C LEU A 51 4.38 -11.50 -9.14
N GLY A 52 3.95 -11.31 -10.38
CA GLY A 52 2.91 -12.11 -11.02
C GLY A 52 3.33 -13.57 -11.19
N GLU A 53 4.52 -13.81 -11.73
CA GLU A 53 5.09 -15.16 -11.88
C GLU A 53 5.25 -15.87 -10.52
N ALA A 54 5.80 -15.17 -9.52
CA ALA A 54 5.93 -15.71 -8.17
C ALA A 54 4.57 -15.94 -7.49
N SER A 55 3.58 -15.08 -7.75
CA SER A 55 2.21 -15.27 -7.24
C SER A 55 1.55 -16.45 -7.91
N GLU A 56 1.73 -16.64 -9.21
CA GLU A 56 1.19 -17.79 -9.94
C GLU A 56 1.69 -19.12 -9.35
N GLU A 57 2.98 -19.25 -9.06
CA GLU A 57 3.55 -20.45 -8.41
C GLU A 57 2.90 -20.71 -7.03
N VAL A 58 2.66 -19.67 -6.23
CA VAL A 58 2.04 -19.77 -4.89
C VAL A 58 0.55 -20.11 -4.99
N PHE A 59 -0.20 -19.49 -5.91
CA PHE A 59 -1.64 -19.67 -6.07
C PHE A 59 -2.02 -20.92 -6.87
N ARG A 60 -1.15 -21.41 -7.76
CA ARG A 60 -1.35 -22.68 -8.48
C ARG A 60 -1.41 -23.86 -7.51
N GLY A 61 -0.91 -23.69 -6.28
CA GLY A 61 -1.07 -24.68 -5.22
C GLY A 61 -0.37 -26.01 -5.52
N ASP A 62 0.49 -26.05 -6.54
CA ASP A 62 1.21 -27.25 -7.01
C ASP A 62 2.19 -27.79 -5.95
N ARG A 63 2.49 -26.98 -4.93
CA ARG A 63 3.29 -27.38 -3.76
C ARG A 63 2.46 -27.75 -2.54
N LEU A 64 1.14 -27.89 -2.66
CA LEU A 64 0.34 -28.43 -1.58
C LEU A 64 0.49 -29.96 -1.61
N PRO A 65 1.04 -30.58 -0.54
CA PRO A 65 1.11 -32.04 -0.46
C PRO A 65 -0.31 -32.62 -0.57
N ILE A 66 -0.43 -33.74 -1.30
CA ILE A 66 -1.69 -34.47 -1.44
C ILE A 66 -2.18 -34.80 -0.03
N LEU A 67 -3.29 -34.17 0.36
CA LEU A 67 -3.88 -34.38 1.67
C LEU A 67 -4.59 -35.72 1.63
N HIS A 68 -3.97 -36.75 2.21
CA HIS A 68 -4.66 -38.00 2.48
C HIS A 68 -5.76 -37.72 3.50
N PHE A 69 -6.99 -37.62 3.02
CA PHE A 69 -8.15 -37.71 3.88
C PHE A 69 -8.36 -39.19 4.22
N PRO A 70 -8.58 -39.54 5.50
CA PRO A 70 -8.93 -40.90 5.86
C PRO A 70 -10.20 -41.29 5.09
N ASP A 71 -10.10 -42.37 4.31
CA ASP A 71 -11.27 -42.91 3.61
C ASP A 71 -12.20 -43.49 4.68
N PRO A 72 -13.55 -43.38 4.54
CA PRO A 72 -14.47 -44.01 5.48
C PRO A 72 -14.19 -45.49 5.73
N GLN A 73 -13.55 -46.18 4.77
CA GLN A 73 -13.12 -47.57 4.88
C GLN A 73 -11.94 -47.76 5.87
N ASP A 74 -10.97 -46.83 5.91
CA ASP A 74 -9.81 -46.89 6.83
C ASP A 74 -10.23 -46.73 8.30
N GLN A 75 -11.32 -46.00 8.57
CA GLN A 75 -11.88 -45.87 9.91
C GLN A 75 -12.62 -47.12 10.40
N GLN A 76 -13.04 -48.01 9.50
CA GLN A 76 -13.77 -49.23 9.84
C GLN A 76 -12.83 -50.40 10.20
N GLU A 77 -11.61 -50.46 9.66
CA GLU A 77 -10.61 -51.47 10.04
C GLU A 77 -9.96 -51.18 11.41
N LEU A 78 -9.72 -49.91 11.76
CA LEU A 78 -9.14 -49.54 13.07
C LEU A 78 -10.08 -49.84 14.25
N ASN A 79 -11.39 -49.97 14.01
CA ASN A 79 -12.38 -50.28 15.04
C ASN A 79 -12.71 -51.79 15.13
N GLN A 80 -11.98 -52.64 14.41
CA GLN A 80 -12.14 -54.10 14.44
C GLN A 80 -10.86 -54.88 14.83
N SER A 81 -9.80 -54.19 15.29
CA SER A 81 -8.63 -54.81 15.96
C SER A 81 -8.70 -54.65 17.47
#